data_AF-A0A971CGB8-F1
#
_entry.id   AF-A0A971CGB8-F1
#
_cell.length_a   1.000
_cell.length_b   1.000
_cell.length_c   1.000
_cell.angle_alpha   90.00
_cell.angle_beta   90.00
_cell.angle_gamma   90.00
#
_symmetry.space_group_name_H-M   'P 1'
#
loop_
_entity.id
_entity.type
_entity.pdbx_description
1 polymer ?
#
loop_
_entity_poly.entity_id
_entity_poly.type
_entity_poly.pdbx_seq_one_letter_code
_entity_poly.pdbx_strand_id
1 'polypeptide(L)'
;MNLTEKAAYLRGLMDGMNLEENNNHTKLFKAIIEMLDEIAVSVSDLEDEVLEVEDALDVIDEDLGMLEELVYDDMLDDEDDDYYEVECPVCGEVFFIDEETATEGETVCPACDAEIEIELEDDDDDDDDDEDDEDDDED
;
A
#
# COMPACT_ATOMS: atom_id res chain seq x y z
N MET A 1 16.52 30.50 7.91
CA MET A 1 17.05 30.69 6.55
C MET A 1 16.39 29.69 5.62
N ASN A 2 15.15 30.01 5.24
CA ASN A 2 14.43 29.38 4.13
C ASN A 2 15.04 29.81 2.78
N LEU A 3 14.57 29.23 1.68
CA LEU A 3 15.12 29.52 0.35
C LEU A 3 14.97 31.01 -0.03
N THR A 4 13.84 31.63 0.32
CA THR A 4 13.56 33.05 0.08
C THR A 4 14.57 33.95 0.81
N GLU A 5 14.88 33.66 2.07
CA GLU A 5 15.90 34.39 2.85
C GLU A 5 17.30 34.21 2.25
N LYS A 6 17.62 33.03 1.73
CA LYS A 6 18.92 32.76 1.06
C LYS A 6 19.04 33.48 -0.29
N ALA A 7 17.98 33.49 -1.09
CA ALA A 7 17.95 34.16 -2.39
C ALA A 7 18.06 35.69 -2.23
N ALA A 8 17.31 36.26 -1.28
CA ALA A 8 17.42 37.67 -0.88
C ALA A 8 18.83 38.03 -0.37
N TYR A 9 19.46 37.16 0.41
CA TYR A 9 20.85 37.35 0.87
C TYR A 9 21.85 37.38 -0.30
N LEU A 10 21.71 36.48 -1.28
CA LEU A 10 22.56 36.45 -2.47
C LEU A 10 22.39 37.71 -3.33
N ARG A 11 21.15 38.20 -3.49
CA ARG A 11 20.87 39.47 -4.17
C ARG A 11 21.54 40.63 -3.46
N GLY A 12 21.41 40.73 -2.13
CA GLY A 12 22.06 41.77 -1.33
C GLY A 12 23.59 41.72 -1.42
N LEU A 13 24.18 40.53 -1.42
CA LEU A 13 25.61 40.36 -1.65
C LEU A 13 26.04 40.87 -3.03
N MET A 14 25.33 40.49 -4.09
CA MET A 14 25.63 40.92 -5.46
C MET A 14 25.55 42.44 -5.59
N ASP A 15 24.52 43.08 -5.02
CA ASP A 15 24.35 44.53 -5.05
C ASP A 15 25.49 45.25 -4.30
N GLY A 16 26.04 44.63 -3.25
CA GLY A 16 27.17 45.15 -2.49
C GLY A 16 28.54 44.99 -3.16
N MET A 17 28.66 44.21 -4.23
CA MET A 17 29.96 43.82 -4.83
C MET A 17 30.57 44.84 -5.81
N ASN A 18 30.01 46.04 -5.99
CA ASN A 18 30.53 47.07 -6.91
C ASN A 18 30.85 46.51 -8.33
N LEU A 19 29.96 45.64 -8.84
CA LEU A 19 30.14 45.01 -10.14
C LEU A 19 29.88 45.99 -11.29
N GLU A 20 30.67 45.91 -12.36
CA GLU A 20 30.42 46.70 -13.57
C GLU A 20 29.11 46.24 -14.25
N GLU A 21 28.12 47.14 -14.36
CA GLU A 21 26.78 46.80 -14.87
C GLU A 21 26.75 46.23 -16.30
N ASN A 22 27.71 46.61 -17.14
CA ASN A 22 27.75 46.22 -18.55
C ASN A 22 28.67 45.03 -18.86
N ASN A 23 29.23 44.39 -17.84
CA ASN A 23 30.04 43.19 -17.99
C ASN A 23 29.14 41.95 -18.22
N ASN A 24 29.56 41.07 -19.13
CA ASN A 24 28.85 39.82 -19.43
C ASN A 24 28.69 38.93 -18.18
N HIS A 25 29.67 38.92 -17.27
CA HIS A 25 29.59 38.19 -16.01
C HIS A 25 28.53 38.76 -15.07
N THR A 26 28.43 40.09 -14.94
CA THR A 26 27.41 40.75 -14.11
C THR A 26 26.00 40.44 -14.62
N LYS A 27 25.80 40.46 -15.94
CA LYS A 27 24.52 40.08 -16.56
C LYS A 27 24.15 38.62 -16.27
N LEU A 28 25.12 37.71 -16.35
CA LEU A 28 24.91 36.31 -16.02
C LEU A 28 24.54 36.12 -14.53
N PHE A 29 25.26 36.77 -13.61
CA PHE A 29 24.96 36.66 -12.18
C PHE A 29 23.60 37.23 -11.82
N LYS A 30 23.18 38.35 -12.42
CA LYS A 30 21.83 38.91 -12.26
C LYS A 30 20.77 37.89 -12.68
N ALA A 31 20.92 37.30 -13.87
CA ALA A 31 19.98 36.29 -14.36
C ALA A 31 19.93 35.04 -13.46
N ILE A 32 21.07 34.60 -12.92
CA ILE A 32 21.12 33.47 -11.97
C ILE A 32 20.37 33.82 -10.67
N ILE A 33 20.57 35.03 -10.13
CA ILE A 33 19.91 35.45 -8.89
C ILE A 33 18.40 35.63 -9.10
N GLU A 34 17.98 36.16 -10.24
CA GLU A 34 16.55 36.24 -10.62
C GLU A 34 15.93 34.84 -10.70
N MET A 35 16.59 33.89 -11.35
CA MET A 35 16.14 32.49 -11.38
C MET A 35 16.08 31.87 -9.98
N LEU A 36 17.05 32.17 -9.10
CA LEU A 36 17.05 31.66 -7.73
C LEU A 36 15.91 32.24 -6.88
N ASP A 37 15.53 33.51 -7.10
CA ASP A 37 14.37 34.11 -6.45
C ASP A 37 13.06 33.47 -6.94
N GLU A 38 12.93 33.23 -8.25
CA GLU A 38 11.78 32.51 -8.82
C GLU A 38 11.65 31.09 -8.25
N ILE A 39 12.77 30.35 -8.17
CA ILE A 39 12.80 29.02 -7.55
C ILE A 39 12.43 29.10 -6.07
N ALA A 40 12.92 30.11 -5.35
CA ALA A 40 12.60 30.25 -3.93
C ALA A 40 11.09 30.46 -3.70
N VAL A 41 10.44 31.25 -4.56
CA VAL A 41 8.98 31.45 -4.51
C VAL A 41 8.25 30.16 -4.89
N SER A 42 8.59 29.53 -6.02
CA SER A 42 7.90 28.31 -6.46
C SER A 42 8.06 27.14 -5.49
N VAL A 43 9.21 27.02 -4.81
CA VAL A 43 9.39 25.99 -3.79
C VAL A 43 8.55 26.30 -2.55
N SER A 44 8.44 27.57 -2.14
CA SER A 44 7.56 27.96 -1.04
C SER A 44 6.09 27.65 -1.37
N ASP A 45 5.65 27.97 -2.58
CA ASP A 45 4.28 27.69 -3.02
C ASP A 45 4.02 26.17 -3.04
N LEU A 46 4.99 25.36 -3.50
CA LEU A 46 4.89 23.90 -3.49
C LEU A 46 4.88 23.33 -2.07
N GLU A 47 5.65 23.90 -1.13
CA GLU A 47 5.61 23.50 0.27
C GLU A 47 4.20 23.68 0.85
N ASP A 48 3.53 24.80 0.53
CA ASP A 48 2.15 25.05 0.95
C ASP A 48 1.16 24.06 0.29
N GLU A 49 1.28 23.80 -1.02
CA GLU A 49 0.44 22.81 -1.71
C GLU A 49 0.62 21.38 -1.15
N VAL A 50 1.84 21.01 -0.75
CA VAL A 50 2.11 19.69 -0.15
C VAL A 50 1.40 19.56 1.19
N LEU A 51 1.36 20.61 2.01
CA LEU A 51 0.61 20.61 3.27
C LEU A 51 -0.90 20.39 3.03
N GLU A 52 -1.46 21.03 1.99
CA GLU A 52 -2.87 20.82 1.62
C GLU A 52 -3.15 19.37 1.17
N VAL A 53 -2.19 18.74 0.49
CA VAL A 53 -2.29 17.32 0.10
C VAL A 53 -2.19 16.40 1.31
N GLU A 54 -1.32 16.69 2.28
CA GLU A 54 -1.23 15.93 3.54
C GLU A 54 -2.58 15.96 4.28
N ASP A 55 -3.19 17.13 4.43
CA ASP A 55 -4.52 17.26 5.05
C ASP A 55 -5.59 16.44 4.29
N ALA A 56 -5.52 16.42 2.95
CA ALA A 56 -6.45 15.63 2.14
C ALA A 56 -6.22 14.11 2.28
N LEU A 57 -4.99 13.68 2.48
CA LEU A 57 -4.66 12.27 2.73
C LEU A 57 -5.20 11.81 4.07
N ASP A 58 -5.12 12.63 5.12
CA ASP A 58 -5.69 12.30 6.44
C ASP A 58 -7.20 12.08 6.35
N VAL A 59 -7.91 12.88 5.55
CA VAL A 59 -9.35 12.69 5.31
C VAL A 59 -9.64 11.38 4.57
N ILE A 60 -8.84 11.04 3.56
CA ILE A 60 -8.99 9.78 2.83
C ILE A 60 -8.72 8.59 3.74
N ASP A 61 -7.72 8.68 4.61
CA ASP A 61 -7.40 7.64 5.61
C ASP A 61 -8.57 7.41 6.56
N GLU A 62 -9.18 8.48 7.08
CA GLU A 62 -10.40 8.40 7.91
C GLU A 62 -11.57 7.74 7.16
N ASP A 63 -11.82 8.16 5.91
CA ASP A 63 -12.87 7.60 5.06
C ASP A 63 -12.65 6.10 4.78
N LEU A 64 -11.41 5.68 4.53
CA LEU A 64 -11.07 4.27 4.33
C LEU A 64 -11.19 3.47 5.63
N GLY A 65 -10.83 4.03 6.78
CA GLY A 65 -11.05 3.38 8.08
C GLY A 65 -12.53 3.15 8.37
N MET A 66 -13.41 4.10 8.03
CA MET A 66 -14.86 3.90 8.14
C MET A 66 -15.38 2.82 7.19
N LEU A 67 -14.84 2.74 5.98
CA LEU A 67 -15.18 1.68 5.04
C LEU A 67 -14.69 0.32 5.53
N GLU A 68 -13.50 0.26 6.13
CA GLU A 68 -12.93 -0.94 6.74
C GLU A 68 -13.84 -1.48 7.84
N GLU A 69 -14.29 -0.61 8.76
CA GLU A 69 -15.26 -0.97 9.79
C GLU A 69 -16.57 -1.44 9.15
N LEU A 70 -17.14 -0.70 8.19
CA LEU A 70 -18.40 -1.11 7.55
C LEU A 70 -18.31 -2.45 6.82
N VAL A 71 -17.20 -2.73 6.16
CA VAL A 71 -17.05 -3.95 5.33
C VAL A 71 -16.61 -5.11 6.19
N TYR A 72 -15.53 -4.97 6.97
CA TYR A 72 -14.97 -6.10 7.71
C TYR A 72 -15.66 -6.36 9.05
N ASP A 73 -16.25 -5.37 9.73
CA ASP A 73 -17.05 -5.63 10.95
C ASP A 73 -18.34 -6.41 10.61
N ASP A 74 -18.98 -6.12 9.47
CA ASP A 74 -20.10 -6.93 8.93
C ASP A 74 -19.64 -8.33 8.43
N MET A 75 -18.34 -8.57 8.19
CA MET A 75 -17.80 -9.91 7.87
C MET A 75 -17.23 -10.66 9.09
N LEU A 76 -17.20 -10.04 10.27
CA LEU A 76 -16.71 -10.66 11.52
C LEU A 76 -17.84 -11.04 12.48
N ASP A 77 -19.09 -10.65 12.18
CA ASP A 77 -20.30 -11.04 12.94
C ASP A 77 -21.09 -12.18 12.24
N ASP A 78 -20.65 -12.64 11.06
CA ASP A 78 -21.01 -13.97 10.52
C ASP A 78 -19.89 -14.96 10.88
N GLU A 79 -20.01 -15.55 12.07
CA GLU A 79 -19.42 -16.85 12.38
C GLU A 79 -19.82 -17.85 11.27
N ASP A 80 -18.83 -18.47 10.62
CA ASP A 80 -18.94 -19.67 9.76
C ASP A 80 -19.60 -19.55 8.36
N ASP A 81 -19.08 -18.68 7.48
CA ASP A 81 -19.10 -19.02 6.03
C ASP A 81 -17.71 -19.55 5.65
N ASP A 82 -17.46 -20.83 5.92
CA ASP A 82 -16.26 -21.53 5.50
C ASP A 82 -16.22 -21.61 3.95
N TYR A 83 -15.52 -20.64 3.32
CA TYR A 83 -15.28 -20.65 1.89
C TYR A 83 -14.03 -21.47 1.55
N TYR A 84 -14.18 -22.46 0.66
CA TYR A 84 -13.09 -23.32 0.20
C TYR A 84 -12.56 -22.87 -1.16
N GLU A 85 -11.23 -22.83 -1.31
CA GLU A 85 -10.55 -22.53 -2.58
C GLU A 85 -10.51 -23.78 -3.47
N VAL A 86 -11.03 -23.67 -4.70
CA VAL A 86 -11.05 -24.75 -5.69
C VAL A 86 -10.41 -24.28 -6.99
N GLU A 87 -9.43 -25.04 -7.49
CA GLU A 87 -8.85 -24.84 -8.81
C GLU A 87 -9.57 -25.72 -9.84
N CYS A 88 -10.11 -25.10 -10.89
CA CYS A 88 -10.77 -25.85 -11.96
C CYS A 88 -9.76 -26.72 -12.73
N PRO A 89 -9.92 -28.06 -12.80
CA PRO A 89 -8.98 -28.93 -13.51
C PRO A 89 -9.04 -28.79 -15.04
N VAL A 90 -10.08 -28.12 -15.58
CA VAL A 90 -10.29 -27.94 -17.02
C VAL A 90 -9.66 -26.65 -17.53
N CYS A 91 -9.81 -25.54 -16.80
CA CYS A 91 -9.36 -24.22 -17.25
C CYS A 91 -8.29 -23.57 -16.36
N GLY A 92 -8.05 -24.08 -15.14
CA GLY A 92 -7.09 -23.55 -14.19
C GLY A 92 -7.54 -22.27 -13.49
N GLU A 93 -8.81 -21.89 -13.59
CA GLU A 93 -9.37 -20.77 -12.83
C GLU A 93 -9.54 -21.19 -11.36
N VAL A 94 -9.05 -20.36 -10.45
CA VAL A 94 -9.23 -20.51 -9.00
C VAL A 94 -10.46 -19.70 -8.58
N PHE A 95 -11.39 -20.36 -7.89
CA PHE A 95 -12.61 -19.73 -7.38
C PHE A 95 -12.96 -20.28 -6.00
N PHE A 96 -13.91 -19.62 -5.33
CA PHE A 96 -14.33 -19.95 -3.96
C PHE A 96 -15.73 -20.55 -3.96
N ILE A 97 -15.95 -21.56 -3.15
CA ILE A 97 -17.25 -22.21 -2.92
C ILE A 97 -17.58 -22.18 -1.42
N ASP A 98 -18.87 -22.19 -1.07
CA ASP A 98 -19.34 -22.31 0.31
C ASP A 98 -19.28 -23.77 0.83
N GLU A 99 -19.41 -23.95 2.15
CA GLU A 99 -19.40 -25.26 2.81
C GLU A 99 -20.53 -26.19 2.33
N GLU A 100 -21.71 -25.64 2.00
CA GLU A 100 -22.84 -26.42 1.47
C GLU A 100 -22.45 -27.07 0.14
N THR A 101 -21.89 -26.29 -0.79
CA THR A 101 -21.39 -26.76 -2.09
C THR A 101 -20.21 -27.73 -1.93
N ALA A 102 -19.31 -27.47 -0.99
CA ALA A 102 -18.21 -28.37 -0.68
C ALA A 102 -18.70 -29.74 -0.18
N THR A 103 -19.74 -29.75 0.66
CA THR A 103 -20.36 -30.96 1.21
C THR A 103 -21.19 -31.72 0.16
N GLU A 104 -21.82 -31.00 -0.78
CA GLU A 104 -22.53 -31.62 -1.91
C GLU A 104 -21.58 -32.42 -2.83
N GLY A 105 -20.29 -32.05 -2.86
CA GLY A 105 -19.25 -32.77 -3.59
C GLY A 105 -19.28 -32.53 -5.10
N GLU A 106 -20.13 -31.62 -5.60
CA GLU A 106 -20.19 -31.23 -7.01
C GLU A 106 -20.39 -29.71 -7.18
N THR A 107 -19.70 -29.11 -8.15
CA THR A 107 -19.84 -27.69 -8.47
C THR A 107 -19.61 -27.42 -9.96
N VAL A 108 -19.98 -26.22 -10.43
CA VAL A 108 -19.78 -25.80 -11.82
C VAL A 108 -18.78 -24.66 -11.88
N CYS A 109 -17.74 -24.82 -12.70
CA CYS A 109 -16.75 -23.76 -12.88
C CYS A 109 -17.39 -22.50 -13.50
N PRO A 110 -17.27 -21.33 -12.87
CA PRO A 110 -17.87 -20.08 -13.37
C PRO A 110 -17.20 -19.55 -14.65
N ALA A 111 -15.99 -20.01 -14.97
CA ALA A 111 -15.23 -19.56 -16.13
C ALA A 111 -15.45 -20.43 -17.39
N CYS A 112 -15.70 -21.73 -17.22
CA CYS A 112 -15.76 -22.67 -18.34
C CYS A 112 -16.99 -23.59 -18.38
N ASP A 113 -17.92 -23.46 -17.43
CA ASP A 113 -19.15 -24.25 -17.30
C ASP A 113 -18.91 -25.78 -17.22
N ALA A 114 -17.72 -26.19 -16.79
CA ALA A 114 -17.44 -27.61 -16.53
C ALA A 114 -17.98 -28.02 -15.16
N GLU A 115 -18.67 -29.16 -15.10
CA GLU A 115 -19.03 -29.86 -13.86
C GLU A 115 -17.76 -30.48 -13.25
N ILE A 116 -17.53 -30.22 -11.97
CA ILE A 116 -16.36 -30.63 -11.19
C ILE A 116 -16.86 -31.38 -9.95
N GLU A 117 -16.26 -32.54 -9.67
CA GLU A 117 -16.45 -33.25 -8.40
C GLU A 117 -15.39 -32.77 -7.40
N ILE A 118 -15.83 -32.46 -6.18
CA ILE A 118 -15.00 -32.00 -5.07
C ILE A 118 -14.81 -33.20 -4.12
N GLU A 119 -13.56 -33.61 -3.92
CA GLU A 119 -13.20 -34.61 -2.91
C GLU A 119 -12.60 -33.88 -1.71
N LEU A 120 -13.29 -33.92 -0.57
CA LEU A 120 -12.73 -33.50 0.71
C LEU A 120 -11.86 -34.66 1.23
N GLU A 121 -10.57 -34.43 1.43
CA GLU A 121 -9.71 -35.39 2.13
C GLU A 121 -10.06 -35.32 3.63
N ASP A 122 -10.77 -36.34 4.13
CA ASP A 122 -11.03 -36.52 5.57
C ASP A 122 -9.68 -36.85 6.26
N ASP A 123 -9.04 -35.86 6.89
CA ASP A 123 -7.88 -36.06 7.79
C ASP A 123 -8.31 -36.69 9.13
N ASP A 124 -9.04 -37.82 9.09
CA ASP A 124 -9.32 -38.68 10.24
C ASP A 124 -8.15 -39.68 10.44
N ASP A 125 -6.98 -39.16 10.79
CA ASP A 125 -5.89 -39.97 11.38
C ASP A 125 -6.16 -40.16 12.88
N ASP A 126 -7.15 -41.00 13.22
CA ASP A 126 -7.27 -41.68 14.51
C ASP A 126 -6.10 -42.68 14.67
N ASP A 127 -4.89 -42.17 14.95
CA ASP A 127 -3.77 -43.00 15.41
C ASP A 127 -3.91 -43.26 16.93
N ASP A 128 -4.75 -44.25 17.25
CA ASP A 128 -4.69 -45.03 18.49
C ASP A 128 -3.29 -45.70 18.61
N ASP A 129 -2.38 -45.14 19.41
CA ASP A 129 -1.22 -45.87 19.95
C ASP A 129 -1.08 -45.60 21.46
N ASP A 130 -1.85 -46.39 22.22
CA ASP A 130 -1.73 -46.65 23.65
C ASP A 130 -0.52 -47.54 23.97
N GLU A 131 0.06 -47.29 25.15
CA GLU A 131 0.88 -48.16 26.02
C GLU A 131 2.41 -48.33 25.80
N ASP A 132 3.13 -47.73 26.76
CA ASP A 132 4.11 -48.36 27.66
C ASP A 132 5.40 -48.99 27.10
N ASP A 133 6.56 -48.40 27.41
CA ASP A 133 7.31 -48.74 28.64
C ASP A 133 8.75 -48.17 28.61
N GLU A 134 9.10 -47.61 29.76
CA GLU A 134 10.40 -47.48 30.45
C GLU A 134 11.70 -47.91 29.73
N ASP A 135 12.69 -47.01 29.73
CA ASP A 135 13.99 -47.15 30.41
C ASP A 135 14.95 -46.05 29.89
N ASP A 136 15.27 -45.05 30.70
CA ASP A 136 16.52 -44.99 31.50
C ASP A 136 17.78 -45.11 30.63
N ASP A 137 18.47 -43.99 30.41
CA ASP A 137 19.86 -43.86 30.88
C ASP A 137 20.39 -42.43 30.68
N GLU A 138 20.80 -41.86 31.82
CA GLU A 138 21.65 -40.67 31.98
C GLU A 138 23.03 -40.87 31.34
N ASP A 139 23.52 -39.87 30.58
CA ASP A 139 24.81 -39.17 30.78
C ASP A 139 25.13 -38.18 29.63
#